data_AF-A0A7V5G6L1-F1
#
_entry.id   AF-A0A7V5G6L1-F1
#
_cell.length_a   1.000
_cell.length_b   1.000
_cell.length_c   1.000
_cell.angle_alpha   90.00
_cell.angle_beta   90.00
_cell.angle_gamma   90.00
#
_symmetry.space_group_name_H-M   'P 1'
#
loop_
_entity.id
_entity.type
_entity.pdbx_description
1 polymer ?
#
loop_
_entity_poly.entity_id
_entity_poly.type
_entity_poly.pdbx_seq_one_letter_code
_entity_poly.pdbx_strand_id
1 'polypeptide(L)'
;MRTIGIGELQKNMGILTHLTEALTIVDKRKNKEIAVVYPVNYEKHNVIEEMSRKFQKKSKERGIVIEDLEKAKEDAMMEAMKEKYGFTD
;
A
#
# COMPACT_ATOMS: atom_id res chain seq x y z
N MET A 1 15.98 -10.57 -16.05
CA MET A 1 15.62 -9.55 -17.07
C MET A 1 15.31 -10.28 -18.36
N ARG A 2 14.06 -10.23 -18.83
CA ARG A 2 13.61 -10.95 -20.03
C ARG A 2 13.69 -10.05 -21.25
N THR A 3 13.97 -10.62 -22.41
CA THR A 3 14.05 -9.89 -23.69
C THR A 3 13.01 -10.44 -24.67
N ILE A 4 12.21 -9.57 -25.28
CA ILE A 4 11.17 -9.95 -26.26
C ILE A 4 11.32 -9.16 -27.56
N GLY A 5 11.08 -9.80 -28.70
CA GLY A 5 11.01 -9.11 -29.98
C GLY A 5 9.73 -8.26 -30.09
N ILE A 6 9.81 -7.07 -30.70
CA ILE A 6 8.63 -6.22 -30.92
C ILE A 6 7.49 -6.94 -31.65
N GLY A 7 7.80 -7.81 -32.62
CA GLY A 7 6.80 -8.60 -33.34
C GLY A 7 6.14 -9.71 -32.50
N GLU A 8 6.83 -10.23 -31.48
CA GLU A 8 6.27 -11.20 -30.52
C GLU A 8 5.37 -10.48 -29.50
N LEU A 9 5.78 -9.29 -29.07
CA LEU A 9 4.97 -8.41 -28.22
C LEU A 9 3.65 -8.02 -28.90
N GLN A 10 3.69 -7.68 -30.20
CA GLN A 10 2.49 -7.34 -30.96
C GLN A 10 1.48 -8.49 -31.05
N LYS A 11 1.95 -9.74 -31.10
CA LYS A 11 1.07 -10.92 -31.13
C LYS A 11 0.47 -11.23 -29.76
N ASN A 12 1.18 -10.93 -28.68
CA ASN A 12 0.83 -11.30 -27.31
C ASN A 12 0.92 -10.11 -26.34
N MET A 13 0.15 -9.05 -26.60
CA MET A 13 0.15 -7.84 -25.75
C MET A 13 -0.25 -8.11 -24.28
N GLY A 14 -0.99 -9.19 -24.02
CA GLY A 14 -1.37 -9.60 -22.65
C GLY A 14 -0.19 -9.96 -21.74
N ILE A 15 1.02 -10.09 -22.28
CA ILE A 15 2.24 -10.24 -21.45
C ILE A 15 2.47 -8.99 -20.58
N LEU A 16 2.08 -7.80 -21.06
CA LEU A 16 2.29 -6.54 -20.34
C LEU A 16 1.38 -6.38 -19.11
N THR A 17 0.20 -7.02 -19.09
CA THR A 17 -0.75 -6.92 -17.97
C THR A 17 -0.38 -7.78 -16.77
N HIS A 18 0.43 -8.83 -16.99
CA HIS A 18 0.87 -9.76 -15.94
C HIS A 18 2.39 -9.72 -15.75
N LEU A 19 3.01 -8.58 -16.06
CA LEU A 19 4.43 -8.41 -15.92
C LEU A 19 4.82 -8.47 -14.43
N THR A 20 5.71 -9.39 -14.06
CA THR A 20 6.27 -9.51 -12.70
C THR A 20 7.72 -9.04 -12.62
N GLU A 21 8.40 -8.95 -13.78
CA GLU A 21 9.81 -8.58 -13.90
C GLU A 21 10.01 -7.62 -15.06
N ALA A 22 11.10 -6.86 -15.03
CA ALA A 22 11.46 -5.95 -16.12
C ALA A 22 11.66 -6.70 -17.46
N LEU A 23 11.09 -6.13 -18.52
CA LEU A 23 11.07 -6.67 -19.87
C LEU A 23 11.72 -5.70 -20.85
N THR A 24 12.74 -6.17 -21.55
CA THR A 24 13.44 -5.42 -22.61
C THR A 24 12.81 -5.75 -23.97
N ILE A 25 12.36 -4.73 -24.69
CA ILE A 25 11.80 -4.86 -26.03
C ILE A 25 12.90 -4.55 -27.05
N VAL A 26 13.15 -5.52 -27.94
CA VAL A 26 14.17 -5.41 -28.99
C VAL A 26 13.58 -5.50 -30.39
N ASP A 27 14.13 -4.74 -31.32
CA ASP A 27 13.95 -4.99 -32.75
C ASP A 27 14.98 -6.05 -33.18
N LYS A 28 14.53 -7.30 -33.34
CA LYS A 28 15.38 -8.40 -33.79
C LYS A 28 15.95 -8.19 -35.21
N ARG A 29 15.30 -7.38 -36.06
CA ARG A 29 15.78 -7.11 -37.43
C ARG A 29 16.91 -6.09 -37.46
N LYS A 30 16.81 -5.08 -36.59
CA LYS A 30 17.81 -4.00 -36.48
C LYS A 30 18.82 -4.22 -35.35
N ASN A 31 18.69 -5.33 -34.63
CA ASN A 31 19.46 -5.68 -33.43
C ASN A 31 19.58 -4.51 -32.43
N LYS A 32 18.46 -3.83 -32.19
CA LYS A 32 18.43 -2.60 -31.40
C LYS A 32 17.43 -2.71 -30.25
N GLU A 33 17.85 -2.33 -29.05
CA GLU A 33 16.96 -2.14 -27.92
C GLU A 33 16.07 -0.91 -28.14
N ILE A 34 14.76 -1.09 -27.99
CA ILE A 34 13.76 -0.05 -28.26
C ILE A 34 13.27 0.55 -26.94
N ALA A 35 12.96 -0.30 -25.96
CA ALA A 35 12.37 0.13 -24.71
C ALA A 35 12.60 -0.92 -23.61
N VAL A 36 12.56 -0.47 -22.35
CA VAL A 36 12.50 -1.34 -21.17
C VAL A 36 11.19 -1.02 -20.45
N VAL A 37 10.38 -2.04 -20.22
CA VAL A 37 9.09 -1.95 -19.54
C VAL A 37 9.23 -2.53 -18.15
N TYR A 38 8.84 -1.76 -17.14
CA TYR A 38 8.85 -2.18 -15.75
C TYR A 38 7.44 -2.56 -15.32
N PRO A 39 7.29 -3.59 -14.47
CA PRO A 39 6.00 -3.92 -13.90
C PRO A 39 5.56 -2.76 -13.01
N VAL A 40 4.32 -2.31 -13.17
CA VAL A 40 3.74 -1.38 -12.21
C VAL A 40 3.37 -2.23 -11.01
N ASN A 41 4.17 -2.14 -9.95
CA ASN A 41 3.79 -2.65 -8.64
C ASN A 41 2.63 -1.79 -8.14
N TYR A 42 1.41 -2.16 -8.52
CA TYR A 42 0.23 -1.86 -7.73
C TYR A 42 0.28 -2.75 -6.47
N GLU A 43 1.35 -2.63 -5.69
CA GLU A 43 1.13 -2.81 -4.26
C GLU A 43 0.04 -1.81 -3.95
N LYS A 44 -1.17 -2.31 -3.72
CA LYS A 44 -2.23 -1.53 -3.11
C LYS A 44 -1.63 -1.07 -1.80
N HIS A 45 -0.95 0.06 -1.81
CA HIS A 45 -0.60 0.80 -0.62
C HIS A 45 -1.95 1.15 -0.03
N ASN A 46 -2.45 0.23 0.79
CA ASN A 46 -3.64 0.43 1.55
C ASN A 46 -3.22 1.47 2.58
N VAL A 47 -3.38 2.75 2.23
CA VAL A 47 -3.01 3.89 3.06
C VAL A 47 -3.56 3.70 4.47
N ILE A 48 -4.73 3.06 4.59
CA ILE A 48 -5.36 2.69 5.85
C ILE A 48 -4.49 1.72 6.66
N GLU A 49 -3.90 0.70 6.04
CA GLU A 49 -3.03 -0.25 6.72
C GLU A 49 -1.71 0.39 7.17
N GLU A 50 -1.11 1.23 6.32
CA GLU A 50 0.11 1.97 6.68
C GLU A 50 -0.14 2.95 7.84
N MET A 51 -1.24 3.70 7.79
CA MET A 51 -1.65 4.59 8.88
C MET A 51 -1.94 3.80 10.16
N SER A 52 -2.69 2.70 10.07
CA SER A 52 -3.04 1.86 11.22
C SER A 52 -1.79 1.31 11.92
N ARG A 53 -0.80 0.82 11.16
CA ARG A 53 0.48 0.35 11.71
C ARG A 53 1.24 1.46 12.43
N LYS A 54 1.25 2.68 11.90
CA LYS A 54 1.91 3.84 12.52
C LYS A 54 1.27 4.22 13.86
N PHE A 55 -0.06 4.16 13.95
CA PHE A 55 -0.79 4.43 15.19
C PHE A 55 -0.64 3.29 16.20
N GLN A 56 -0.71 2.03 15.77
CA GLN A 56 -0.47 0.87 16.65
C GLN A 56 0.94 0.90 17.26
N LYS A 57 1.96 1.22 16.45
CA LYS A 57 3.34 1.34 16.94
C LYS A 57 3.46 2.39 18.04
N LYS A 58 2.88 3.58 17.82
CA LYS A 58 2.85 4.65 18.83
C LYS A 58 2.04 4.27 20.09
N SER A 59 0.94 3.53 19.94
CA SER A 59 0.15 3.02 21.06
C SER A 59 0.97 2.08 21.93
N LYS A 60 1.69 1.15 21.31
CA LYS A 60 2.54 0.17 21.99
C LYS A 60 3.74 0.84 22.67
N GLU A 61 4.39 1.81 22.02
CA GLU A 61 5.50 2.60 22.60
C GLU A 61 5.03 3.44 23.82
N ARG A 62 3.77 3.87 23.82
CA ARG A 62 3.16 4.61 24.95
C ARG A 62 2.55 3.70 26.01
N GLY A 63 2.68 2.38 25.89
CA GLY A 63 2.09 1.42 26.83
C GLY A 63 0.57 1.37 26.82
N ILE A 64 -0.08 1.95 25.80
CA ILE A 64 -1.53 1.97 25.66
C ILE A 64 -1.94 0.63 25.05
N VAL A 65 -2.26 -0.32 25.92
CA VAL A 65 -2.91 -1.58 25.59
C VAL A 65 -4.40 -1.38 25.82
N ILE A 66 -5.15 -1.21 24.74
CA ILE A 66 -6.61 -1.16 24.82
C ILE A 66 -7.08 -2.62 24.79
N GLU A 67 -7.33 -3.19 25.97
CA GLU A 67 -7.87 -4.55 26.11
C GLU A 67 -9.34 -4.61 25.66
N ASP A 68 -10.09 -3.54 25.92
CA ASP A 68 -11.49 -3.38 25.52
C ASP A 68 -11.74 -2.00 24.91
N LEU A 69 -11.93 -1.98 23.59
CA LEU A 69 -12.12 -0.76 22.80
C LEU A 69 -13.46 -0.07 23.10
N GLU A 70 -14.49 -0.85 23.48
CA GLU A 70 -15.83 -0.34 23.75
C GLU A 70 -15.79 0.49 25.04
N LYS A 71 -15.20 -0.08 26.09
CA LYS A 71 -15.02 0.58 27.38
C LYS A 71 -14.15 1.84 27.28
N ALA A 72 -13.05 1.77 26.53
CA ALA A 72 -12.16 2.93 26.34
C ALA A 72 -12.85 4.11 25.63
N LYS A 73 -13.80 3.82 24.72
CA LYS A 73 -14.61 4.86 24.07
C LYS A 73 -15.63 5.45 25.03
N GLU A 74 -16.29 4.63 25.83
CA GLU A 74 -17.25 5.09 26.84
C GLU A 74 -16.57 6.00 27.87
N ASP A 75 -15.41 5.61 28.39
CA ASP A 75 -14.65 6.40 29.36
C ASP A 75 -14.22 7.76 28.76
N ALA A 76 -13.65 7.76 27.55
CA ALA A 76 -13.25 8.99 26.87
C ALA A 76 -14.44 9.91 26.54
N MET A 77 -15.58 9.32 26.16
CA MET A 77 -16.80 10.07 25.88
C MET A 77 -17.39 10.68 27.17
N MET A 78 -17.38 9.91 28.27
CA MET A 78 -17.83 10.39 29.57
C MET A 78 -16.94 11.51 30.09
N GLU A 79 -15.62 11.39 29.96
CA GLU A 79 -14.65 12.40 30.39
C GLU A 79 -14.78 13.70 29.58
N ALA A 80 -14.92 13.60 28.25
CA ALA A 80 -15.18 14.76 27.40
C ALA A 80 -16.53 15.44 27.70
N MET A 81 -17.57 14.65 28.07
CA MET A 81 -18.84 15.22 28.54
C MET A 81 -18.69 15.90 29.90
N LYS A 82 -17.95 15.32 30.84
CA LYS A 82 -17.68 15.94 32.15
C LYS A 82 -16.97 17.28 31.98
N GLU A 83 -15.96 17.35 31.12
CA GLU A 83 -15.22 18.58 30.82
C GLU A 83 -16.10 19.63 30.14
N LYS A 84 -16.93 19.22 29.17
CA LYS A 84 -17.84 20.13 28.44
C LYS A 84 -18.98 20.68 29.30
N TYR A 85 -19.51 19.88 30.21
CA TYR A 85 -20.68 20.23 31.04
C TYR A 85 -20.30 20.64 32.47
N GLY A 86 -19.01 20.71 32.80
CA GLY A 86 -18.51 21.22 34.08
C GLY A 86 -18.81 20.32 35.27
N PHE A 87 -19.02 19.02 35.06
CA PHE A 87 -19.15 18.07 36.16
C PHE A 87 -17.76 17.72 36.69
N THR A 88 -17.23 18.57 37.56
CA THR A 88 -16.12 18.26 38.45
C THR A 88 -16.67 17.56 39.69
N ASP A 89 -16.05 16.45 40.10
CA ASP A 89 -16.13 16.02 41.51
C ASP A 89 -15.50 17.08 42.43
#